data_AF-A0A142VZ37-F1
#
_entry.id   AF-A0A142VZ37-F1
#
_cell.length_a   1.000
_cell.length_b   1.000
_cell.length_c   1.000
_cell.angle_alpha   90.00
_cell.angle_beta   90.00
_cell.angle_gamma   90.00
#
_symmetry.space_group_name_H-M   'P 1'
#
loop_
_entity.id
_entity.type
_entity.pdbx_description
1 polymer ?
#
loop_
_entity_poly.entity_id
_entity_poly.type
_entity_poly.pdbx_seq_one_letter_code
_entity_poly.pdbx_strand_id
1 'polypeptide(L)'
;MVRLRAIEPFTVEAIELAYRFAHGVPEHDLQEWLQSLPDAGARLLAIEDLLDDDALHQHYSSPEHQRSLRVANEVVRTLLLLCRDREKSIEEMVEEMMRADPVGAEP
;
A
#
# COMPACT_ATOMS: atom_id res chain seq x y z
N MET A 1 -17.71 -4.79 -2.88
CA MET A 1 -16.30 -4.72 -3.30
C MET A 1 -16.00 -3.26 -3.64
N VAL A 2 -15.18 -2.59 -2.85
CA VAL A 2 -14.62 -1.28 -3.24
C VAL A 2 -13.59 -1.55 -4.34
N ARG A 3 -13.68 -0.83 -5.46
CA ARG A 3 -12.71 -0.98 -6.56
C ARG A 3 -11.37 -0.47 -6.08
N LEU A 4 -10.30 -1.27 -6.19
CA LEU A 4 -8.96 -0.89 -5.75
C LEU A 4 -8.44 0.38 -6.44
N ARG A 5 -8.84 0.63 -7.69
CA ARG A 5 -8.54 1.89 -8.40
C ARG A 5 -9.14 3.13 -7.72
N ALA A 6 -10.24 2.98 -6.97
CA ALA A 6 -10.83 4.07 -6.20
C ALA A 6 -10.11 4.30 -4.86
N ILE A 7 -9.27 3.34 -4.45
CA ILE A 7 -8.48 3.39 -3.22
C ILE A 7 -7.04 3.86 -3.51
N GLU A 8 -6.53 3.60 -4.72
CA GLU A 8 -5.16 3.92 -5.17
C GLU A 8 -4.66 5.33 -4.79
N PRO A 9 -5.43 6.44 -4.95
CA PRO A 9 -4.93 7.76 -4.58
C PRO A 9 -4.67 7.90 -3.08
N PHE A 10 -5.54 7.32 -2.24
CA PHE A 10 -5.39 7.34 -0.78
C PHE A 10 -4.20 6.48 -0.34
N THR A 11 -3.97 5.35 -1.01
CA THR A 11 -2.86 4.45 -0.70
C THR A 11 -1.52 5.10 -1.05
N VAL A 12 -1.40 5.71 -2.24
CA VAL A 12 -0.16 6.36 -2.69
C VAL A 12 0.20 7.54 -1.80
N GLU A 13 -0.76 8.43 -1.53
CA GLU A 13 -0.55 9.57 -0.64
C GLU A 13 -0.07 9.13 0.75
N ALA A 14 -0.73 8.13 1.35
CA ALA A 14 -0.37 7.62 2.65
C ALA A 14 1.05 7.04 2.70
N ILE A 15 1.45 6.29 1.66
CA ILE A 15 2.80 5.71 1.57
C ILE A 15 3.84 6.82 1.41
N GLU A 16 3.56 7.86 0.63
CA GLU A 16 4.45 9.02 0.52
C GLU A 16 4.61 9.77 1.85
N LEU A 17 3.51 9.98 2.58
CA LEU A 17 3.55 10.61 3.91
C LEU A 17 4.39 9.77 4.88
N ALA A 18 4.16 8.46 4.91
CA ALA A 18 4.90 7.52 5.75
C ALA A 18 6.40 7.51 5.41
N TYR A 19 6.73 7.46 4.12
CA TYR A 19 8.11 7.49 3.64
C TYR A 19 8.85 8.77 4.04
N ARG A 20 8.23 9.94 3.80
CA ARG A 20 8.82 11.24 4.19
C ARG A 20 8.94 11.39 5.70
N PHE A 21 7.99 10.86 6.47
CA PHE A 21 8.07 10.86 7.93
C PHE A 21 9.27 10.05 8.42
N ALA A 22 9.44 8.83 7.92
CA ALA A 22 10.53 7.95 8.35
C ALA A 22 11.92 8.43 7.91
N HIS A 23 12.02 9.07 6.74
CA HIS A 23 13.31 9.45 6.13
C HIS A 23 13.62 10.96 6.22
N GLY A 24 12.68 11.78 6.68
CA GLY A 24 12.82 13.23 6.75
C GLY A 24 12.93 13.88 5.36
N VAL A 25 14.15 14.26 4.97
CA VAL A 25 14.46 14.76 3.62
C VAL A 25 15.22 13.65 2.88
N PRO A 26 14.51 12.77 2.17
CA PRO A 26 15.15 11.60 1.57
C PRO A 26 16.02 12.01 0.36
N GLU A 27 17.13 11.30 0.18
CA GLU A 27 18.02 11.47 -0.99
C GLU A 27 17.39 10.90 -2.28
N HIS A 28 16.47 9.95 -2.14
CA HIS A 28 15.75 9.28 -3.22
C HIS A 28 14.26 9.54 -3.10
N ASP A 29 13.53 9.59 -4.21
CA ASP A 29 12.07 9.59 -4.13
C ASP A 29 11.52 8.21 -3.72
N LEU A 30 10.22 8.17 -3.39
CA LEU A 30 9.57 6.93 -2.95
C LEU A 30 9.72 5.80 -3.99
N GLN A 31 9.63 6.14 -5.28
CA GLN A 31 9.68 5.16 -6.35
C GLN A 31 11.09 4.59 -6.49
N GLU A 32 12.12 5.44 -6.46
CA GLU A 32 13.52 5.03 -6.48
C GLU A 32 13.87 4.14 -5.27
N TRP A 33 13.40 4.51 -4.09
CA TRP A 33 13.58 3.69 -2.88
C TRP A 33 12.91 2.32 -3.03
N LEU A 34 11.65 2.25 -3.46
CA LEU A 34 10.96 0.99 -3.70
C LEU A 34 11.63 0.13 -4.79
N GLN A 35 12.19 0.76 -5.82
CA GLN A 35 12.93 0.07 -6.89
C GLN A 35 14.28 -0.48 -6.40
N SER A 36 14.87 0.10 -5.36
CA SER A 36 16.09 -0.41 -4.74
C SER A 36 15.88 -1.73 -3.96
N LEU A 37 14.62 -2.04 -3.62
CA LEU A 37 14.25 -3.26 -2.90
C LEU A 37 14.17 -4.48 -3.85
N PRO A 38 14.57 -5.68 -3.37
CA PRO A 38 14.88 -6.83 -4.22
C PRO A 38 13.68 -7.43 -4.97
N ASP A 39 12.49 -7.41 -4.37
CA ASP A 39 11.26 -7.99 -4.95
C ASP A 39 9.99 -7.31 -4.39
N ALA A 40 8.80 -7.72 -4.87
CA ALA A 40 7.54 -7.15 -4.38
C ALA A 40 7.25 -7.51 -2.91
N GLY A 41 7.78 -8.64 -2.41
CA GLY A 41 7.77 -9.03 -0.99
C GLY A 41 8.43 -8.01 -0.11
N ALA A 42 9.70 -7.71 -0.41
CA ALA A 42 10.48 -6.73 0.31
C ALA A 42 9.84 -5.33 0.23
N ARG A 43 9.26 -4.95 -0.91
CA ARG A 43 8.53 -3.68 -1.06
C ARG A 43 7.31 -3.63 -0.14
N LEU A 44 6.49 -4.68 -0.13
CA LEU A 44 5.27 -4.71 0.67
C LEU A 44 5.56 -4.71 2.17
N LEU A 45 6.57 -5.46 2.61
CA LEU A 45 7.02 -5.46 4.01
C LEU A 45 7.59 -4.10 4.43
N ALA A 46 8.41 -3.47 3.59
CA ALA A 46 8.94 -2.14 3.90
C ALA A 46 7.83 -1.08 3.98
N ILE A 47 6.78 -1.20 3.15
CA ILE A 47 5.59 -0.33 3.25
C ILE A 47 4.77 -0.63 4.51
N GLU A 48 4.63 -1.90 4.91
CA GLU A 48 3.98 -2.28 6.16
C GLU A 48 4.69 -1.63 7.35
N ASP A 49 6.01 -1.77 7.43
CA ASP A 49 6.84 -1.19 8.51
C ASP A 49 6.67 0.34 8.58
N LEU A 50 6.61 1.02 7.43
CA LEU A 50 6.37 2.46 7.37
C LEU A 50 4.99 2.85 7.93
N LEU A 51 3.96 2.06 7.64
CA LEU A 51 2.57 2.37 8.01
C LEU A 51 2.21 1.95 9.44
N ASP A 52 2.97 1.05 10.06
CA ASP A 52 2.77 0.54 11.43
C ASP A 52 3.38 1.44 12.52
N ASP A 53 4.03 2.54 12.14
CA ASP A 53 4.62 3.49 13.10
C ASP A 53 3.54 4.35 13.78
N ASP A 54 3.29 4.12 15.08
CA ASP A 54 2.35 4.92 15.88
C ASP A 54 2.66 6.43 15.87
N ALA A 55 3.94 6.82 15.74
CA ALA A 55 4.35 8.22 15.68
C ALA A 55 3.88 8.89 14.38
N LEU A 56 3.76 8.13 13.28
CA LEU A 56 3.20 8.61 12.02
C LEU A 56 1.73 9.06 12.20
N HIS A 57 0.94 8.22 12.88
CA HIS A 57 -0.47 8.50 13.16
C HIS A 57 -0.64 9.65 14.15
N GLN A 58 0.33 9.91 15.02
CA GLN A 58 0.30 11.08 15.90
C GLN A 58 0.72 12.36 15.16
N HIS A 59 1.67 12.26 14.23
CA HIS A 59 2.20 13.39 13.47
C HIS A 59 1.14 13.95 12.50
N TYR A 60 0.45 13.08 11.75
CA TYR A 60 -0.56 13.49 10.78
C TYR A 60 -1.97 13.48 11.37
N SER A 61 -2.32 14.49 12.15
CA SER A 61 -3.61 14.55 12.87
C SER A 61 -4.80 15.04 12.04
N SER A 62 -4.61 15.43 10.77
CA SER A 62 -5.73 15.88 9.92
C SER A 62 -6.67 14.71 9.62
N PRO A 63 -8.00 14.92 9.59
CA PRO A 63 -8.96 13.85 9.30
C PRO A 63 -8.73 13.18 7.93
N GLU A 64 -8.22 13.93 6.96
CA GLU A 64 -7.90 13.45 5.62
C GLU A 64 -6.69 12.51 5.63
N HIS A 65 -5.57 12.94 6.22
CA HIS A 65 -4.38 12.09 6.32
C HIS A 65 -4.64 10.84 7.16
N GLN A 66 -5.37 10.96 8.27
CA GLN A 66 -5.78 9.81 9.09
C GLN A 66 -6.60 8.79 8.30
N ARG A 67 -7.46 9.27 7.40
CA ARG A 67 -8.23 8.40 6.52
C ARG A 67 -7.32 7.72 5.50
N SER A 68 -6.43 8.45 4.84
CA SER A 68 -5.47 7.91 3.88
C SER A 68 -4.60 6.83 4.53
N LEU A 69 -4.00 7.12 5.69
CA LEU A 69 -3.16 6.19 6.45
C LEU A 69 -3.91 4.91 6.84
N ARG A 70 -5.14 5.04 7.35
CA ARG A 70 -5.96 3.86 7.71
C ARG A 70 -6.26 2.98 6.51
N VAL A 71 -6.67 3.60 5.41
CA VAL A 71 -7.02 2.89 4.17
C VAL A 71 -5.78 2.16 3.63
N ALA A 72 -4.62 2.81 3.62
CA ALA A 72 -3.38 2.19 3.16
C ALA A 72 -2.96 1.00 4.03
N ASN A 73 -3.03 1.16 5.35
CA ASN A 73 -2.65 0.12 6.30
C ASN A 73 -3.59 -1.10 6.18
N GLU A 74 -4.89 -0.88 6.00
CA GLU A 74 -5.86 -1.96 5.75
C GLU A 74 -5.60 -2.70 4.43
N VAL A 75 -5.28 -1.98 3.34
CA VAL A 75 -4.94 -2.57 2.04
C VAL A 75 -3.68 -3.42 2.14
N VAL A 76 -2.61 -2.90 2.74
CA VAL A 76 -1.31 -3.58 2.87
C VAL A 76 -1.45 -4.83 3.73
N ARG A 77 -2.10 -4.73 4.90
CA ARG A 77 -2.36 -5.89 5.76
C ARG A 77 -3.23 -6.95 5.07
N THR A 78 -4.23 -6.53 4.30
CA THR A 78 -5.07 -7.46 3.53
C THR A 78 -4.25 -8.21 2.49
N LEU A 79 -3.38 -7.51 1.75
CA LEU A 79 -2.48 -8.14 0.79
C LEU A 79 -1.57 -9.16 1.46
N LEU A 80 -0.95 -8.80 2.59
CA LEU A 80 -0.07 -9.70 3.34
C LEU A 80 -0.80 -10.94 3.88
N LEU A 81 -1.99 -10.75 4.46
CA LEU A 81 -2.84 -11.85 4.92
C LEU A 81 -3.21 -12.79 3.76
N LEU A 82 -3.61 -12.23 2.62
CA LEU A 82 -3.95 -13.03 1.45
C LEU A 82 -2.74 -13.80 0.89
N CYS A 83 -1.56 -13.19 0.86
CA CYS A 83 -0.33 -13.86 0.39
C CYS A 83 0.03 -15.03 1.32
N ARG A 84 -0.08 -14.83 2.63
CA ARG A 84 0.17 -15.85 3.65
C ARG A 84 -0.84 -17.01 3.57
N ASP A 85 -2.13 -16.71 3.43
CA ASP A 85 -3.19 -17.71 3.49
C ASP A 85 -3.33 -18.54 2.20
N ARG A 86 -2.90 -17.98 1.06
CA ARG A 86 -3.10 -18.61 -0.26
C ARG A 86 -1.83 -19.25 -0.85
N GLU A 87 -0.70 -19.18 -0.14
CA GLU A 87 0.63 -19.57 -0.67
C GLU A 87 0.93 -18.92 -2.03
N LYS A 88 0.44 -17.69 -2.24
CA LYS A 88 0.60 -16.94 -3.49
C LYS A 88 1.64 -15.85 -3.31
N SER A 89 2.38 -15.59 -4.38
CA SER A 89 3.22 -14.40 -4.48
C SER A 89 2.36 -13.12 -4.49
N ILE A 90 2.96 -12.00 -4.10
CA ILE A 90 2.28 -10.70 -4.11
C ILE A 90 1.92 -10.31 -5.54
N GLU A 91 2.78 -10.63 -6.50
CA GLU A 91 2.56 -10.40 -7.92
C GLU A 91 1.28 -11.10 -8.40
N GLU A 92 1.09 -12.38 -8.05
CA GLU A 92 -0.13 -13.12 -8.37
C GLU A 92 -1.37 -12.50 -7.70
N MET A 93 -1.23 -12.04 -6.45
CA MET A 93 -2.34 -11.40 -5.73
C MET A 93 -2.77 -10.08 -6.36
N VAL A 94 -1.79 -9.23 -6.69
CA VAL A 94 -2.02 -7.95 -7.37
C VAL A 94 -2.66 -8.18 -8.72
N GLU A 95 -2.17 -9.15 -9.50
CA GLU A 95 -2.78 -9.51 -10.77
C GLU A 95 -4.24 -9.97 -10.62
N GLU A 96 -4.56 -10.83 -9.65
CA GLU A 96 -5.93 -11.28 -9.39
C GLU A 96 -6.84 -10.13 -8.96
N MET A 97 -6.34 -9.27 -8.09
CA MET A 97 -7.04 -8.09 -7.59
C MET A 97 -7.29 -7.06 -8.69
N MET A 98 -6.39 -6.94 -9.67
CA MET A 98 -6.53 -6.08 -10.84
C MET A 98 -7.37 -6.71 -11.95
N ARG A 99 -7.39 -8.04 -12.05
CA ARG A 99 -8.23 -8.82 -13.00
C ARG A 99 -9.67 -8.99 -12.52
N ALA A 100 -9.96 -8.80 -11.24
CA ALA A 100 -11.31 -8.85 -10.68
C ALA A 100 -12.18 -7.64 -11.12
N ASP A 101 -12.35 -7.51 -12.43
CA ASP A 101 -13.40 -6.73 -13.09
C ASP A 101 -14.44 -7.73 -13.63
N PRO A 102 -15.70 -7.68 -13.16
CA PRO A 102 -16.77 -8.30 -13.91
C PRO A 102 -17.95 -7.34 -14.08
N VAL A 103 -18.10 -6.72 -15.25
CA VAL A 103 -19.38 -6.58 -15.97
C VAL A 103 -19.09 -6.34 -17.46
N GLY A 104 -19.39 -7.31 -18.35
CA GLY A 104 -19.55 -6.99 -19.78
C GLY A 104 -19.21 -8.02 -20.86
N ALA A 105 -18.95 -9.29 -20.56
CA ALA A 105 -19.09 -10.36 -21.55
C ALA A 105 -20.35 -11.14 -21.13
N GLU A 106 -21.54 -10.85 -21.65
CA GLU A 106 -22.04 -11.26 -22.98
C GLU A 106 -23.05 -10.23 -23.54
N PRO A 107 -23.23 -10.11 -24.88
CA PRO A 107 -24.48 -9.66 -25.48
C PRO A 107 -25.55 -10.78 -25.51
#